data_AF-A0A8J6K9C1-F1
#
_entry.id   AF-A0A8J6K9C1-F1
#
_cell.length_a   1.000
_cell.length_b   1.000
_cell.length_c   1.000
_cell.angle_alpha   90.00
_cell.angle_beta   90.00
_cell.angle_gamma   90.00
#
_symmetry.space_group_name_H-M   'P 1'
#
loop_
_entity.id
_entity.type
_entity.pdbx_description
1 polymer ?
#
loop_
_entity_poly.entity_id
_entity_poly.type
_entity_poly.pdbx_seq_one_letter_code
_entity_poly.pdbx_strand_id
1 'polypeptide(L)'
;MSVFNQVLEEVELLGRKHPPVSHLHTSCLCNAVISLLKVPLSFQRYFFQKLQSTSIKLALSPSPRNPTEPIAVQSNQQMALKVEGVVQHGSKPGLFRKIQSVCLSVSSTLQSKPGQDYKLPAEAARSEIEQQVEPHNDYFSTQFLLNLAVLGTHQITVEASVVDSNGILWKTGPKTTIFAKSLEDPYTQQVRLQQQPQVQQPAQPQRNAYSRF
;
A
#
# COMPACT_ATOMS: atom_id res chain seq x y z
N MET A 1 39.88 -1.31 20.10
CA MET A 1 38.49 -0.91 20.43
C MET A 1 37.74 -0.66 19.14
N SER A 2 36.49 -1.12 19.04
CA SER A 2 35.64 -0.77 17.89
C SER A 2 35.46 0.75 17.84
N VAL A 3 35.51 1.37 16.65
CA VAL A 3 35.27 2.81 16.46
C VAL A 3 33.96 3.23 17.15
N PHE A 4 32.94 2.36 17.12
CA PHE A 4 31.66 2.58 17.80
C PHE A 4 31.79 2.73 19.31
N ASN A 5 32.61 1.93 19.98
CA ASN A 5 32.76 2.00 21.44
C ASN A 5 33.50 3.28 21.85
N GLN A 6 34.50 3.69 21.07
CA GLN A 6 35.22 4.94 21.32
C GLN A 6 34.31 6.16 21.15
N VAL A 7 33.53 6.21 20.06
CA VAL A 7 32.58 7.31 19.82
C VAL A 7 31.52 7.36 20.92
N LEU A 8 31.01 6.21 21.36
CA LEU A 8 30.01 6.15 22.43
C LEU A 8 30.56 6.71 23.74
N GLU A 9 31.77 6.30 24.13
CA GLU A 9 32.43 6.78 25.35
C GLU A 9 32.68 8.30 25.31
N GLU A 10 33.19 8.82 24.18
CA GLU A 10 33.43 10.26 24.02
C GLU A 10 32.14 11.07 24.12
N VAL A 11 31.04 10.60 23.50
CA VAL A 11 29.73 11.26 23.56
C VAL A 11 29.15 11.24 24.98
N GLU A 12 29.23 10.10 25.68
CA GLU A 12 28.75 10.00 27.07
C GLU A 12 29.52 10.92 28.03
N LEU A 13 30.83 11.04 27.85
CA LEU A 13 31.67 11.92 28.64
C LEU A 13 31.36 13.40 28.40
N LEU A 14 31.12 13.79 27.14
CA LEU A 14 30.76 15.15 26.76
C LEU A 14 29.39 15.56 27.31
N GLY A 15 28.40 14.67 27.19
CA GLY A 15 27.03 14.93 27.65
C GLY A 15 26.89 15.12 29.17
N ARG A 16 27.82 14.57 29.96
CA ARG A 16 27.85 14.76 31.43
C ARG A 16 28.60 16.01 31.88
N LYS A 17 29.53 16.52 31.06
CA LYS A 17 30.50 17.55 31.48
C LYS A 17 30.23 18.94 30.92
N HIS A 18 29.47 19.06 29.83
CA HIS A 18 29.30 20.32 29.12
C HIS A 18 27.83 20.60 28.78
N PRO A 19 27.42 21.88 28.71
CA PRO A 19 26.10 22.25 28.25
C PRO A 19 25.87 21.78 26.80
N PRO A 20 24.61 21.47 26.42
CA PRO A 20 24.29 21.01 25.08
C PRO A 20 24.70 22.06 24.03
N VAL A 21 25.18 21.56 22.88
CA VAL A 21 25.60 22.35 21.71
C VAL A 21 26.81 23.27 22.03
N SER A 22 28.02 22.71 21.86
CA SER A 22 29.28 23.45 22.01
C SER A 22 30.30 23.03 20.93
N HIS A 23 31.35 23.82 20.72
CA HIS A 23 32.42 23.50 19.77
C HIS A 23 33.10 22.13 20.07
N LEU A 24 33.08 21.68 21.33
CA LEU A 24 33.60 20.37 21.71
C LEU A 24 32.74 19.23 21.16
N HIS A 25 31.43 19.40 21.14
CA HIS A 25 30.50 18.45 20.51
C HIS A 25 30.73 18.37 19.00
N THR A 26 30.90 19.52 18.34
CA THR A 26 31.24 19.57 16.91
C THR A 26 32.57 18.87 16.61
N SER A 27 33.58 19.07 17.47
CA SER A 27 34.89 18.46 17.31
C SER A 27 34.84 16.93 17.47
N CYS A 28 34.11 16.44 18.49
CA CYS A 28 33.85 15.01 18.68
C CYS A 28 33.13 14.39 17.47
N LEU A 29 32.11 15.07 16.95
CA LEU A 29 31.39 14.63 15.75
C LEU A 29 32.33 14.52 14.53
N CYS A 30 33.16 15.54 14.27
CA CYS A 30 34.13 15.51 13.18
C CYS A 30 35.12 14.34 13.34
N ASN A 31 35.63 14.12 14.55
CA ASN A 31 36.56 13.02 14.84
C ASN A 31 35.90 11.64 14.66
N ALA A 32 34.64 11.50 15.06
CA ALA A 32 33.86 10.28 14.85
C ALA A 32 33.69 9.99 13.36
N VAL A 33 33.30 10.99 12.56
CA VAL A 33 33.15 10.86 11.10
C VAL A 33 34.47 10.47 10.44
N ILE A 34 35.57 11.15 10.76
CA ILE A 34 36.90 10.81 10.23
C ILE A 34 37.28 9.37 10.60
N SER A 35 37.01 8.96 11.83
CA SER A 35 37.34 7.60 12.31
C SER A 35 36.51 6.52 11.61
N LEU A 36 35.24 6.79 11.30
CA LEU A 36 34.40 5.91 10.50
C LEU A 36 34.87 5.81 9.05
N LEU A 37 35.28 6.93 8.45
CA LEU A 37 35.76 6.99 7.06
C LEU A 37 37.14 6.35 6.84
N LYS A 38 37.93 6.14 7.91
CA LYS A 38 39.22 5.41 7.84
C LYS A 38 39.06 3.94 7.51
N VAL A 39 37.88 3.35 7.75
CA VAL A 39 37.62 1.95 7.41
C VAL A 39 37.17 1.89 5.95
N PRO A 40 37.93 1.25 5.05
CA PRO A 40 37.53 1.14 3.65
C PRO A 40 36.25 0.31 3.52
N LEU A 41 35.43 0.65 2.51
CA LEU A 41 34.22 -0.09 2.21
C LEU A 41 34.56 -1.55 1.87
N SER A 42 34.00 -2.48 2.65
CA SER A 42 34.10 -3.91 2.36
C SER A 42 32.93 -4.34 1.47
N PHE A 43 33.24 -4.69 0.22
CA PHE A 43 32.25 -5.27 -0.68
C PHE A 43 32.00 -6.72 -0.29
N GLN A 44 30.82 -6.97 0.25
CA GLN A 44 30.42 -8.32 0.64
C GLN A 44 30.16 -9.19 -0.58
N ARG A 45 30.27 -10.52 -0.42
CA ARG A 45 30.12 -11.49 -1.52
C ARG A 45 28.85 -11.32 -2.35
N TYR A 46 27.74 -10.94 -1.72
CA TYR A 46 26.45 -10.71 -2.39
C TYR A 46 26.44 -9.52 -3.35
N PHE A 47 27.44 -8.62 -3.28
CA PHE A 47 27.64 -7.55 -4.26
C PHE A 47 28.03 -8.11 -5.63
N PHE A 48 28.77 -9.23 -5.67
CA PHE A 48 29.32 -9.79 -6.90
C PHE A 48 28.55 -11.00 -7.43
N GLN A 49 27.84 -11.72 -6.56
CA GLN A 49 27.13 -12.93 -6.95
C GLN A 49 25.81 -13.13 -6.20
N LYS A 50 24.80 -13.61 -6.92
CA LYS A 50 23.54 -14.05 -6.34
C LYS A 50 23.71 -15.43 -5.71
N LEU A 51 23.52 -15.51 -4.40
CA LEU A 51 23.72 -16.74 -3.62
C LEU A 51 22.44 -17.57 -3.47
N GLN A 52 21.30 -16.89 -3.35
CA GLN A 52 19.98 -17.50 -3.27
C GLN A 52 18.99 -16.59 -4.00
N SER A 53 18.07 -17.18 -4.74
CA SER A 53 17.01 -16.46 -5.45
C SER A 53 15.68 -17.06 -5.02
N THR A 54 14.78 -16.21 -4.55
CA THR A 54 13.39 -16.59 -4.34
C THR A 54 12.51 -15.45 -4.85
N SER A 55 11.46 -15.80 -5.59
CA SER A 55 10.50 -14.85 -6.15
C SER A 55 9.10 -15.38 -5.95
N ILE A 56 8.14 -14.52 -5.65
CA ILE A 56 6.73 -14.89 -5.56
C ILE A 56 6.03 -14.42 -6.83
N LYS A 57 5.22 -15.29 -7.42
CA LYS A 57 4.24 -14.90 -8.44
C LYS A 57 2.87 -14.88 -7.79
N LEU A 58 2.16 -13.77 -7.96
CA LEU A 58 0.78 -13.62 -7.47
C LEU A 58 -0.20 -13.67 -8.63
N ALA A 59 -1.35 -14.29 -8.36
CA ALA A 59 -2.53 -14.24 -9.20
C ALA A 59 -3.71 -13.77 -8.33
N LEU A 60 -4.46 -12.80 -8.83
CA LEU A 60 -5.61 -12.22 -8.15
C LEU A 60 -6.88 -12.63 -8.88
N SER A 61 -7.92 -12.99 -8.14
CA SER A 61 -9.24 -13.29 -8.69
C SER A 61 -10.32 -12.59 -7.86
N PRO A 62 -11.27 -11.87 -8.48
CA PRO A 62 -11.50 -11.76 -9.92
C PRO A 62 -10.42 -10.96 -10.67
N SER A 63 -10.06 -11.45 -11.86
CA SER A 63 -9.18 -10.73 -12.79
C SER A 63 -10.01 -9.73 -13.61
N PRO A 64 -9.55 -8.48 -13.79
CA PRO A 64 -10.22 -7.56 -14.69
C PRO A 64 -10.12 -8.10 -16.12
N ARG A 65 -11.19 -7.91 -16.92
CA ARG A 65 -11.19 -8.35 -18.34
C ARG A 65 -10.08 -7.65 -19.13
N ASN A 66 -9.88 -6.36 -18.82
CA ASN A 66 -8.83 -5.50 -19.36
C ASN A 66 -8.06 -4.85 -18.20
N PRO A 67 -6.72 -4.73 -18.23
CA PRO A 67 -5.93 -4.16 -17.12
C PRO A 67 -6.31 -2.74 -16.71
N THR A 68 -6.91 -1.97 -17.63
CA THR A 68 -7.34 -0.59 -17.41
C THR A 68 -8.79 -0.46 -16.95
N GLU A 69 -9.57 -1.55 -17.00
CA GLU A 69 -11.00 -1.53 -16.67
C GLU A 69 -11.23 -1.93 -15.20
N PRO A 70 -11.85 -1.06 -14.39
CA PRO A 70 -12.20 -1.40 -13.01
C PRO A 70 -13.27 -2.48 -12.92
N ILE A 71 -13.15 -3.35 -11.93
CA ILE A 71 -14.15 -4.37 -11.60
C ILE A 71 -15.36 -3.68 -10.94
N ALA A 72 -16.55 -3.83 -11.53
CA ALA A 72 -17.76 -3.24 -10.96
C ALA A 72 -18.22 -4.01 -9.71
N VAL A 73 -18.45 -3.29 -8.61
CA VAL A 73 -18.93 -3.83 -7.33
C VAL A 73 -20.07 -2.94 -6.83
N GLN A 74 -21.13 -3.51 -6.28
CA GLN A 74 -22.19 -2.73 -5.65
C GLN A 74 -21.76 -2.28 -4.24
N SER A 75 -22.02 -1.03 -3.89
CA SER A 75 -21.53 -0.43 -2.64
C SER A 75 -22.11 -1.05 -1.36
N ASN A 76 -23.22 -1.77 -1.48
CA ASN A 76 -23.86 -2.54 -0.40
C ASN A 76 -23.37 -3.99 -0.30
N GLN A 77 -22.45 -4.43 -1.18
CA GLN A 77 -21.88 -5.77 -1.19
C GLN A 77 -20.39 -5.74 -0.82
N GLN A 78 -19.90 -6.87 -0.32
CA GLN A 78 -18.47 -7.10 -0.13
C GLN A 78 -17.86 -7.66 -1.42
N MET A 79 -16.64 -7.20 -1.75
CA MET A 79 -15.85 -7.79 -2.82
C MET A 79 -14.98 -8.91 -2.26
N ALA A 80 -15.17 -10.14 -2.75
CA ALA A 80 -14.27 -11.25 -2.47
C ALA A 80 -13.04 -11.16 -3.39
N LEU A 81 -11.87 -11.06 -2.78
CA LEU A 81 -10.57 -11.08 -3.45
C LEU A 81 -9.81 -12.34 -3.05
N LYS A 82 -9.76 -13.30 -3.96
CA LYS A 82 -8.91 -14.49 -3.82
C LYS A 82 -7.49 -14.12 -4.30
N VAL A 83 -6.53 -14.38 -3.43
CA VAL A 83 -5.10 -14.20 -3.71
C VAL A 83 -4.46 -15.58 -3.72
N GLU A 84 -3.84 -15.92 -4.83
CA GLU A 84 -3.07 -17.14 -5.01
C GLU A 84 -1.63 -16.76 -5.30
N GLY A 85 -0.68 -17.57 -4.84
CA GLY A 85 0.69 -17.36 -5.23
C GLY A 85 1.53 -18.62 -5.20
N VAL A 86 2.60 -18.55 -5.98
CA VAL A 86 3.62 -19.60 -6.08
C VAL A 86 4.96 -18.99 -5.73
N VAL A 87 5.63 -19.61 -4.77
CA VAL A 87 7.02 -19.36 -4.41
C VAL A 87 7.90 -20.07 -5.44
N GLN A 88 8.73 -19.32 -6.14
CA GLN A 88 9.70 -19.88 -7.07
C GLN A 88 11.09 -19.73 -6.49
N HIS A 89 11.81 -20.85 -6.40
CA HIS A 89 13.18 -20.87 -5.92
C HIS A 89 14.15 -20.95 -7.10
N GLY A 90 15.37 -20.47 -6.88
CA GLY A 90 16.51 -20.74 -7.74
C GLY A 90 17.01 -22.18 -7.57
N SER A 91 18.28 -22.41 -7.92
CA SER A 91 18.88 -23.75 -7.97
C SER A 91 18.96 -24.49 -6.63
N LYS A 92 19.07 -23.79 -5.50
CA LYS A 92 19.17 -24.40 -4.15
C LYS A 92 18.24 -23.69 -3.16
N PRO A 93 16.97 -24.13 -3.03
CA PRO A 93 16.05 -23.61 -2.02
C PRO A 93 16.60 -23.84 -0.60
N GLY A 94 16.39 -22.89 0.31
CA GLY A 94 16.73 -23.10 1.72
C GLY A 94 18.22 -23.11 2.09
N LEU A 95 19.13 -22.78 1.15
CA LEU A 95 20.58 -22.88 1.39
C LEU A 95 21.07 -21.96 2.52
N PHE A 96 20.59 -20.72 2.54
CA PHE A 96 20.92 -19.75 3.60
C PHE A 96 19.71 -19.43 4.47
N ARG A 97 18.52 -19.38 3.87
CA ARG A 97 17.25 -19.09 4.55
C ARG A 97 16.11 -19.87 3.90
N LYS A 98 15.14 -20.28 4.70
CA LYS A 98 13.92 -20.94 4.23
C LYS A 98 12.71 -20.05 4.51
N ILE A 99 11.76 -20.04 3.56
CA ILE A 99 10.46 -19.40 3.76
C ILE A 99 9.65 -20.24 4.73
N GLN A 100 9.19 -19.61 5.81
CA GLN A 100 8.22 -20.21 6.73
C GLN A 100 6.80 -19.86 6.32
N SER A 101 6.55 -18.60 5.95
CA SER A 101 5.22 -18.16 5.53
C SER A 101 5.29 -16.92 4.65
N VAL A 102 4.18 -16.62 3.98
CA VAL A 102 3.98 -15.40 3.20
C VAL A 102 2.99 -14.52 3.95
N CYS A 103 3.39 -13.28 4.22
CA CYS A 103 2.50 -12.23 4.73
C CYS A 103 1.94 -11.44 3.53
N LEU A 104 0.62 -11.40 3.41
CA LEU A 104 -0.11 -10.67 2.38
C LEU A 104 -0.77 -9.46 3.01
N SER A 105 -0.45 -8.26 2.52
CA SER A 105 -1.13 -7.02 2.89
C SER A 105 -2.00 -6.56 1.72
N VAL A 106 -3.29 -6.40 1.98
CA VAL A 106 -4.26 -5.86 1.03
C VAL A 106 -4.71 -4.50 1.51
N SER A 107 -4.49 -3.47 0.70
CA SER A 107 -4.95 -2.12 0.97
C SER A 107 -5.88 -1.62 -0.12
N SER A 108 -6.90 -0.84 0.26
CA SER A 108 -7.83 -0.18 -0.66
C SER A 108 -7.82 1.31 -0.39
N THR A 109 -7.68 2.13 -1.42
CA THR A 109 -7.76 3.59 -1.34
C THR A 109 -8.66 4.14 -2.43
N LEU A 110 -9.61 5.02 -2.08
CA LEU A 110 -10.44 5.73 -3.06
C LEU A 110 -9.59 6.69 -3.89
N GLN A 111 -9.69 6.61 -5.22
CA GLN A 111 -9.06 7.57 -6.11
C GLN A 111 -9.88 8.86 -6.17
N SER A 112 -9.23 9.99 -5.89
CA SER A 112 -9.79 11.31 -6.17
C SER A 112 -9.80 11.57 -7.68
N LYS A 113 -10.74 12.39 -8.14
CA LYS A 113 -10.70 12.89 -9.51
C LYS A 113 -9.48 13.81 -9.68
N PRO A 114 -8.73 13.72 -10.79
CA PRO A 114 -7.64 14.66 -11.05
C PRO A 114 -8.19 16.10 -11.10
N GLY A 115 -7.61 17.00 -10.29
CA GLY A 115 -7.96 18.43 -10.25
C GLY A 115 -8.71 18.92 -9.00
N GLN A 116 -8.97 18.06 -8.00
CA GLN A 116 -9.47 18.49 -6.69
C GLN A 116 -8.39 18.30 -5.62
N ASP A 117 -7.71 19.38 -5.24
CA ASP A 117 -6.81 19.48 -4.07
C ASP A 117 -7.57 19.50 -2.72
N TYR A 118 -8.82 19.04 -2.70
CA TYR A 118 -9.54 18.87 -1.46
C TYR A 118 -9.13 17.54 -0.85
N LYS A 119 -8.44 17.63 0.29
CA LYS A 119 -8.26 16.52 1.23
C LYS A 119 -9.64 15.98 1.61
N LEU A 120 -10.15 15.00 0.85
CA LEU A 120 -11.13 14.06 1.37
C LEU A 120 -10.58 13.54 2.70
N PRO A 121 -11.37 13.41 3.77
CA PRO A 121 -10.92 12.79 5.01
C PRO A 121 -10.37 11.39 4.69
N ALA A 122 -9.04 11.30 4.57
CA ALA A 122 -8.36 10.19 3.91
C ALA A 122 -8.46 8.87 4.69
N GLU A 123 -8.89 8.92 5.95
CA GLU A 123 -9.10 7.76 6.81
C GLU A 123 -10.40 7.02 6.53
N ALA A 124 -11.46 7.69 6.07
CA ALA A 124 -12.76 7.03 5.92
C ALA A 124 -12.84 6.09 4.70
N ALA A 125 -11.89 6.20 3.76
CA ALA A 125 -11.88 5.42 2.51
C ALA A 125 -10.61 4.57 2.33
N ARG A 126 -9.84 4.37 3.41
CA ARG A 126 -8.69 3.46 3.44
C ARG A 126 -9.03 2.22 4.25
N SER A 127 -8.87 1.06 3.64
CA SER A 127 -8.97 -0.24 4.32
C SER A 127 -7.66 -0.99 4.15
N GLU A 128 -7.18 -1.64 5.21
CA GLU A 128 -5.95 -2.44 5.19
C GLU A 128 -6.20 -3.73 5.96
N ILE A 129 -5.88 -4.86 5.33
CA ILE A 129 -6.05 -6.20 5.90
C ILE A 129 -4.76 -6.96 5.67
N GLU A 130 -4.19 -7.51 6.74
CA GLU A 130 -2.99 -8.35 6.67
C GLU A 130 -3.34 -9.79 7.03
N GLN A 131 -2.76 -10.74 6.29
CA GLN A 131 -2.90 -12.15 6.59
C GLN A 131 -1.62 -12.92 6.28
N GLN A 132 -1.21 -13.77 7.20
CA GLN A 132 -0.07 -14.66 7.05
C GLN A 132 -0.55 -16.06 6.66
N VAL A 133 0.09 -16.65 5.65
CA VAL A 133 -0.24 -17.98 5.11
C VAL A 133 1.02 -18.82 4.95
N GLU A 134 0.99 -20.06 5.40
CA GLU A 134 2.08 -21.01 5.18
C GLU A 134 1.93 -21.65 3.79
N PRO A 135 2.91 -21.51 2.89
CA PRO A 135 2.86 -22.14 1.59
C PRO A 135 3.07 -23.66 1.70
N HIS A 136 2.21 -24.42 1.03
CA HIS A 136 2.32 -25.87 0.92
C HIS A 136 2.72 -26.25 -0.50
N ASN A 137 3.83 -26.98 -0.64
CA ASN A 137 4.45 -27.28 -1.95
C ASN A 137 4.66 -26.02 -2.80
N ASP A 138 5.22 -24.99 -2.18
CA ASP A 138 5.47 -23.68 -2.77
C ASP A 138 4.22 -22.92 -3.26
N TYR A 139 3.01 -23.43 -3.01
CA TYR A 139 1.75 -22.79 -3.36
C TYR A 139 1.01 -22.29 -2.11
N PHE A 140 0.36 -21.15 -2.21
CA PHE A 140 -0.54 -20.63 -1.18
C PHE A 140 -1.78 -19.99 -1.80
N SER A 141 -2.89 -20.03 -1.05
CA SER A 141 -4.12 -19.34 -1.40
C SER A 141 -4.80 -18.79 -0.15
N THR A 142 -5.32 -17.58 -0.26
CA THR A 142 -6.20 -16.99 0.75
C THR A 142 -7.26 -16.10 0.12
N GLN A 143 -8.24 -15.67 0.90
CA GLN A 143 -9.33 -14.82 0.47
C GLN A 143 -9.50 -13.65 1.42
N PHE A 144 -9.69 -12.47 0.86
CA PHE A 144 -10.00 -11.24 1.58
C PHE A 144 -11.40 -10.78 1.20
N LEU A 145 -12.14 -10.25 2.17
CA LEU A 145 -13.41 -9.58 1.94
C LEU A 145 -13.21 -8.08 2.11
N LEU A 146 -13.38 -7.34 1.01
CA LEU A 146 -13.20 -5.89 0.98
C LEU A 146 -14.56 -5.21 1.01
N ASN A 147 -14.75 -4.32 1.99
CA ASN A 147 -15.93 -3.45 2.05
C ASN A 147 -15.64 -2.15 1.30
N LEU A 148 -16.28 -1.95 0.15
CA LEU A 148 -16.12 -0.77 -0.70
C LEU A 148 -17.35 0.14 -0.61
N ALA A 149 -17.69 0.57 0.61
CA ALA A 149 -18.93 1.30 0.90
C ALA A 149 -19.01 2.69 0.26
N VAL A 150 -17.86 3.30 -0.09
CA VAL A 150 -17.81 4.64 -0.70
C VAL A 150 -17.92 4.51 -2.21
N LEU A 151 -18.80 5.29 -2.84
CA LEU A 151 -18.95 5.29 -4.30
C LEU A 151 -17.71 5.86 -4.98
N GLY A 152 -17.27 5.23 -6.07
CA GLY A 152 -16.13 5.68 -6.86
C GLY A 152 -15.14 4.57 -7.21
N THR A 153 -14.00 4.95 -7.76
CA THR A 153 -12.94 4.00 -8.14
C THR A 153 -11.98 3.81 -6.98
N HIS A 154 -11.90 2.60 -6.46
CA HIS A 154 -10.93 2.16 -5.48
C HIS A 154 -9.71 1.55 -6.17
N GLN A 155 -8.53 1.95 -5.72
CA GLN A 155 -7.28 1.29 -6.03
C GLN A 155 -6.99 0.27 -4.93
N ILE A 156 -7.00 -1.02 -5.29
CA ILE A 156 -6.71 -2.12 -4.38
C ILE A 156 -5.30 -2.61 -4.68
N THR A 157 -4.44 -2.61 -3.67
CA THR A 157 -3.05 -3.04 -3.75
C THR A 157 -2.83 -4.26 -2.88
N VAL A 158 -2.28 -5.33 -3.45
CA VAL A 158 -1.85 -6.53 -2.76
C VAL A 158 -0.33 -6.58 -2.75
N GLU A 159 0.27 -6.65 -1.57
CA GLU A 159 1.70 -6.79 -1.37
C GLU A 159 2.01 -8.13 -0.72
N ALA A 160 2.95 -8.88 -1.29
CA ALA A 160 3.48 -10.08 -0.66
C ALA A 160 4.82 -9.79 0.03
N SER A 161 4.96 -10.28 1.25
CA SER A 161 6.18 -10.28 2.04
C SER A 161 6.46 -11.69 2.53
N VAL A 162 7.72 -12.00 2.80
CA VAL A 162 8.15 -13.33 3.23
C VAL A 162 8.54 -13.28 4.69
N VAL A 163 8.12 -14.25 5.48
CA VAL A 163 8.64 -14.49 6.83
C VAL A 163 9.57 -15.69 6.76
N ASP A 164 10.81 -15.53 7.20
CA ASP A 164 11.78 -16.62 7.25
C ASP A 164 11.60 -17.49 8.52
N SER A 165 12.35 -18.59 8.60
CA SER A 165 12.32 -19.50 9.74
C SER A 165 12.73 -18.88 11.08
N ASN A 166 13.35 -17.71 11.07
CA ASN A 166 13.74 -16.99 12.28
C ASN A 166 12.69 -15.93 12.67
N GLY A 167 11.54 -15.89 11.98
CA GLY A 167 10.47 -14.93 12.20
C GLY A 167 10.75 -13.54 11.63
N ILE A 168 11.77 -13.37 10.79
CA ILE A 168 12.09 -12.07 10.21
C ILE A 168 11.19 -11.80 9.00
N LEU A 169 10.51 -10.66 9.01
CA LEU A 169 9.70 -10.17 7.89
C LEU A 169 10.57 -9.49 6.83
N TRP A 170 10.45 -9.95 5.59
CA TRP A 170 11.13 -9.45 4.41
C TRP A 170 10.13 -8.85 3.43
N LYS A 171 10.10 -7.52 3.34
CA LYS A 171 9.28 -6.74 2.40
C LYS A 171 9.90 -6.72 1.00
N THR A 172 9.99 -7.89 0.37
CA THR A 172 10.70 -8.08 -0.91
C THR A 172 9.87 -8.78 -1.98
N GLY A 173 8.59 -9.07 -1.72
CA GLY A 173 7.73 -9.71 -2.70
C GLY A 173 7.06 -8.72 -3.67
N PRO A 174 6.31 -9.24 -4.64
CA PRO A 174 5.61 -8.43 -5.62
C PRO A 174 4.51 -7.57 -4.99
N LYS A 175 4.26 -6.44 -5.64
CA LYS A 175 3.12 -5.55 -5.40
C LYS A 175 2.25 -5.55 -6.65
N THR A 176 0.98 -5.91 -6.51
CA THR A 176 0.03 -5.98 -7.61
C THR A 176 -1.17 -5.09 -7.30
N THR A 177 -1.60 -4.31 -8.29
CA THR A 177 -2.71 -3.36 -8.14
C THR A 177 -3.83 -3.73 -9.09
N ILE A 178 -5.06 -3.70 -8.58
CA ILE A 178 -6.30 -3.79 -9.36
C ILE A 178 -7.20 -2.61 -9.03
N PHE A 179 -8.13 -2.31 -9.93
CA PHE A 179 -9.12 -1.26 -9.73
C PHE A 179 -10.50 -1.87 -9.57
N ALA A 180 -11.26 -1.36 -8.61
CA ALA A 180 -12.65 -1.71 -8.41
C ALA A 180 -13.50 -0.43 -8.40
N LYS A 181 -14.61 -0.42 -9.12
CA LYS A 181 -15.54 0.71 -9.14
C LYS A 181 -16.75 0.36 -8.30
N SER A 182 -16.89 1.01 -7.16
CA SER A 182 -18.06 0.94 -6.30
C SER A 182 -19.19 1.77 -6.90
N LEU A 183 -20.29 1.10 -7.21
CA LEU A 183 -21.49 1.65 -7.83
C LEU A 183 -22.64 1.66 -6.83
N GLU A 184 -23.53 2.64 -7.00
CA GLU A 184 -24.75 2.73 -6.21
C GLU A 184 -25.65 1.53 -6.52
N ASP A 185 -26.38 1.08 -5.50
CA ASP A 185 -27.32 -0.02 -5.65
C ASP A 185 -28.49 0.37 -6.60
N PRO A 186 -28.90 -0.50 -7.54
CA PRO A 186 -29.95 -0.19 -8.50
C PRO A 186 -31.29 0.23 -7.87
N TYR A 187 -31.64 -0.35 -6.70
CA TYR A 187 -32.86 0.00 -5.99
C TYR A 187 -32.77 1.44 -5.44
N THR A 188 -31.64 1.78 -4.83
CA THR A 188 -31.38 3.15 -4.33
C THR A 188 -31.42 4.18 -5.46
N GLN A 189 -30.87 3.84 -6.63
CA GLN A 189 -30.95 4.71 -7.82
C GLN A 189 -32.39 4.94 -8.29
N GLN A 190 -33.21 3.90 -8.33
CA GLN A 190 -34.62 4.01 -8.76
C GLN A 190 -35.44 4.88 -7.80
N VAL A 191 -35.27 4.70 -6.48
CA VAL A 191 -35.96 5.51 -5.48
C VAL A 191 -35.59 6.99 -5.61
N ARG A 192 -34.30 7.30 -5.85
CA ARG A 192 -33.83 8.66 -6.06
C ARG A 192 -34.43 9.31 -7.32
N LEU A 193 -34.54 8.55 -8.41
CA LEU A 193 -35.13 9.03 -9.67
C LEU A 193 -36.65 9.29 -9.54
N GLN A 194 -37.36 8.52 -8.72
CA GLN A 194 -38.79 8.74 -8.46
C GLN A 194 -39.07 9.95 -7.56
N GLN A 195 -38.09 10.40 -6.77
CA GLN A 195 -38.23 11.54 -5.86
C GLN A 195 -37.76 12.88 -6.44
N GLN A 196 -37.24 12.93 -7.67
CA GLN A 196 -36.91 14.20 -8.31
C GLN A 196 -38.19 14.90 -8.79
N PRO A 197 -38.52 16.12 -8.30
CA PRO A 197 -39.65 16.88 -8.80
C PRO A 197 -39.40 17.23 -10.28
N GLN A 198 -40.40 16.98 -11.14
CA GLN A 198 -40.39 17.50 -12.50
C GLN A 198 -40.27 19.03 -12.46
N VAL A 199 -39.11 19.56 -12.83
CA VAL A 199 -38.95 21.01 -13.05
C VAL A 199 -39.74 21.34 -14.32
N GLN A 200 -40.93 21.91 -14.15
CA GLN A 200 -41.73 22.47 -15.23
C GLN A 200 -40.92 23.53 -15.99
N GLN A 201 -40.80 23.34 -17.31
CA GLN A 201 -40.31 24.37 -18.22
C GLN A 201 -41.25 25.60 -18.14
N PRO A 202 -40.75 26.84 -18.03
CA PRO A 202 -41.62 28.01 -18.03
C PRO A 202 -42.20 28.21 -19.43
N ALA A 203 -43.53 28.17 -19.52
CA ALA A 203 -44.27 28.54 -20.73
C ALA A 203 -44.07 30.03 -21.06
N GLN A 204 -43.78 30.31 -22.34
CA GLN A 204 -43.75 31.68 -22.87
C GLN A 204 -45.13 32.34 -22.75
N PRO A 205 -45.24 33.60 -22.28
CA PRO A 205 -46.54 34.26 -22.16
C PRO A 205 -47.04 34.74 -23.53
N GLN A 206 -48.16 34.18 -23.94
CA GLN A 206 -48.93 34.56 -25.12
C GLN A 206 -49.68 35.87 -24.84
N ARG A 207 -49.33 36.93 -25.58
CA ARG A 207 -49.84 38.29 -25.42
C ARG A 207 -51.24 38.40 -26.03
N ASN A 208 -52.29 38.32 -25.21
CA ASN A 208 -53.67 38.56 -25.65
C ASN A 208 -53.97 40.05 -25.79
N ALA A 209 -54.61 40.37 -26.91
CA ALA A 209 -55.09 41.68 -27.29
C ALA A 209 -56.55 41.90 -26.86
N TYR A 210 -56.90 43.19 -26.67
CA TYR A 210 -58.23 43.79 -26.47
C TYR A 210 -58.84 43.59 -25.05
N SER A 211 -59.44 44.58 -24.37
CA SER A 211 -60.30 45.67 -24.86
C SER A 211 -60.43 46.85 -23.86
N ARG A 212 -60.59 48.07 -24.43
CA ARG A 212 -61.32 49.29 -23.99
C ARG A 212 -61.61 49.54 -22.50
N PHE A 213 -61.21 50.71 -22.01
CA PHE A 213 -62.04 51.93 -21.91
C PHE A 213 -61.14 53.17 -22.04
#